data_AF-A0A816CEB5-F1
#
_entry.id   AF-A0A816CEB5-F1
#
_cell.length_a   1.000
_cell.length_b   1.000
_cell.length_c   1.000
_cell.angle_alpha   90.00
_cell.angle_beta   90.00
_cell.angle_gamma   90.00
#
_symmetry.space_group_name_H-M   'P 1'
#
loop_
_entity.id
_entity.type
_entity.pdbx_description
1 polymer ?
#
loop_
_entity_poly.entity_id
_entity_poly.type
_entity_poly.pdbx_seq_one_letter_code
_entity_poly.pdbx_strand_id
1 'polypeptide(L)'
;MPDIEYDGFEFYSSQDPFELEYVIEQFEFRRCWKSKTKGRKSSFSISSKTARSQSISIKFHSVNCTKKPSGNKTRNQKSRIRNSNRFGCDQQLQAKTKSNSTTLTEESKQTFSIFRRRFYQKYRDAIKASLKNNSDIKITDIRLAHVNKSVQDDFMKTLAKQSSHHPQLVYHGTKSNNIEGILQYGFLIPEVPHPTNADAPIIQMINGAVHGTGVYCSYTADYSLYYSDDINTLLACAAIPHQHTNGRIHRRHGNILVLSNVSQIVPLFLVDFEFQNRSQMNYPYFKQHQLDEHDERKRRTVCLRKYFQKILNYLNDQSRSQSRYQLRIVDFHE
;
A
#
# COMPACT_ATOMS: atom_id res chain seq x y z
N MET A 1 -56.05 28.26 9.58
CA MET A 1 -54.75 28.32 8.89
C MET A 1 -53.94 27.17 9.45
N PRO A 2 -53.74 26.07 8.72
CA PRO A 2 -53.01 24.93 9.24
C PRO A 2 -51.50 25.22 9.22
N ASP A 3 -50.83 24.80 10.29
CA ASP A 3 -49.38 24.90 10.45
C ASP A 3 -48.68 24.08 9.36
N ILE A 4 -47.80 24.73 8.60
CA ILE A 4 -46.94 24.08 7.63
C ILE A 4 -45.75 23.51 8.40
N GLU A 5 -45.79 22.19 8.64
CA GLU A 5 -44.65 21.41 9.12
C GLU A 5 -43.48 21.57 8.14
N TYR A 6 -42.40 22.18 8.62
CA TYR A 6 -41.17 22.36 7.88
C TYR A 6 -40.41 21.03 7.88
N ASP A 7 -40.63 20.22 6.84
CA ASP A 7 -39.95 18.96 6.63
C ASP A 7 -38.47 19.26 6.35
N GLY A 8 -37.62 18.98 7.34
CA GLY A 8 -36.19 19.25 7.29
C GLY A 8 -35.55 18.49 6.13
N PHE A 9 -35.16 19.21 5.08
CA PHE A 9 -34.25 18.66 4.08
C PHE A 9 -32.89 18.43 4.75
N GLU A 10 -32.67 17.22 5.28
CA GLU A 10 -31.33 16.73 5.56
C GLU A 10 -30.61 16.58 4.22
N PHE A 11 -29.79 17.58 3.89
CA PHE A 11 -28.88 17.55 2.76
C PHE A 11 -27.78 16.51 3.04
N TYR A 12 -28.09 15.22 2.89
CA TYR A 12 -27.07 14.21 2.66
C TYR A 12 -26.58 14.37 1.23
N SER A 13 -25.62 15.29 1.05
CA SER A 13 -24.79 15.29 -0.15
C SER A 13 -23.96 14.00 -0.14
N SER A 14 -24.51 12.94 -0.73
CA SER A 14 -23.83 11.69 -1.07
C SER A 14 -22.87 11.87 -2.25
N GLN A 15 -22.43 13.10 -2.52
CA GLN A 15 -21.52 13.38 -3.62
C GLN A 15 -20.16 12.80 -3.27
N ASP A 16 -19.80 11.76 -4.01
CA ASP A 16 -18.45 11.26 -4.12
C ASP A 16 -17.49 12.45 -4.26
N PRO A 17 -16.44 12.56 -3.41
CA PRO A 17 -15.42 13.59 -3.55
C PRO A 17 -14.90 13.76 -4.98
N PHE A 18 -14.85 12.66 -5.75
CA PHE A 18 -14.45 12.69 -7.17
C PHE A 18 -15.49 13.36 -8.08
N GLU A 19 -16.79 13.20 -7.81
CA GLU A 19 -17.84 13.93 -8.55
C GLU A 19 -17.81 15.42 -8.25
N LEU A 20 -17.55 15.79 -6.99
CA LEU A 20 -17.41 17.19 -6.59
C LEU A 20 -16.22 17.86 -7.27
N GLU A 21 -15.08 17.19 -7.35
CA GLU A 21 -13.89 17.67 -8.05
C GLU A 21 -14.14 17.82 -9.57
N TYR A 22 -14.83 16.86 -10.18
CA TYR A 22 -15.25 16.92 -11.58
C TYR A 22 -16.21 18.09 -11.87
N VAL A 23 -17.19 18.34 -11.01
CA VAL A 23 -18.12 19.48 -11.16
C VAL A 23 -17.38 20.82 -11.03
N ILE A 24 -16.40 20.91 -10.13
CA ILE A 24 -15.55 22.10 -9.97
C ILE A 24 -14.71 22.33 -11.23
N GLU A 25 -14.08 21.29 -11.79
CA GLU A 25 -13.32 21.41 -13.04
C GLU A 25 -14.20 21.86 -14.20
N GLN A 26 -15.40 21.28 -14.34
CA GLN A 26 -16.38 21.70 -15.35
C GLN A 26 -16.79 23.17 -15.18
N PHE A 27 -16.94 23.64 -13.94
CA PHE A 27 -17.26 25.04 -13.65
C PHE A 27 -16.11 25.99 -14.03
N GLU A 28 -14.87 25.65 -13.65
CA GLU A 28 -13.69 26.46 -14.02
C GLU A 28 -13.47 26.49 -15.53
N PHE A 29 -13.63 25.36 -16.20
CA PHE A 29 -13.53 25.24 -17.65
C PHE A 29 -14.57 26.12 -18.37
N ARG A 30 -15.83 26.14 -17.88
CA ARG A 30 -16.88 27.03 -18.39
C ARG A 30 -16.56 28.52 -18.16
N ARG A 31 -15.94 28.90 -17.04
CA ARG A 31 -15.48 30.29 -16.83
C ARG A 31 -14.36 30.69 -17.78
N CYS A 32 -13.36 29.82 -17.97
CA CYS A 32 -12.28 30.07 -18.92
C CYS A 32 -12.81 30.18 -20.36
N TRP A 33 -13.77 29.35 -20.76
CA TRP A 33 -14.33 29.39 -22.10
C TRP A 33 -15.08 30.71 -22.36
N LYS A 34 -15.89 31.18 -21.41
CA LYS A 34 -16.61 32.46 -21.54
C LYS A 34 -15.70 33.68 -21.57
N SER A 35 -14.44 33.56 -21.12
CA SER A 35 -13.46 34.64 -21.19
C SER A 35 -12.75 34.75 -22.55
N LYS A 36 -12.75 33.68 -23.36
CA LYS A 36 -12.05 33.62 -24.65
C LYS A 36 -12.87 34.08 -25.86
N THR A 37 -14.18 34.31 -25.70
CA THR A 37 -15.05 34.78 -26.79
C THR A 37 -15.27 36.30 -26.81
N LYS A 38 -14.67 37.06 -25.88
CA LYS A 38 -14.63 38.52 -26.00
C LYS A 38 -13.42 38.93 -26.82
N GLY A 39 -13.69 39.31 -28.07
CA GLY A 39 -12.74 39.73 -29.08
C GLY A 39 -11.63 40.63 -28.55
N ARG A 40 -10.41 40.25 -28.92
CA ARG A 40 -9.17 41.02 -28.83
C ARG A 40 -9.39 42.38 -29.52
N LYS A 41 -9.69 43.43 -28.76
CA LYS A 41 -9.40 44.80 -29.20
C LYS A 41 -8.06 45.21 -28.59
N SER A 42 -7.08 45.33 -29.49
CA SER A 42 -5.78 45.94 -29.28
C SER A 42 -5.90 47.29 -28.57
N SER A 43 -5.22 47.48 -27.43
CA SER A 43 -4.77 48.80 -26.99
C SER A 43 -3.66 48.70 -25.94
N PHE A 44 -2.56 49.37 -26.29
CA PHE A 44 -1.53 50.04 -25.49
C PHE A 44 -0.86 49.37 -24.27
N SER A 45 0.47 49.35 -24.36
CA SER A 45 1.42 49.05 -23.30
C SER A 45 1.35 50.10 -22.17
N ILE A 46 0.90 49.69 -21.00
CA ILE A 46 1.10 50.44 -19.76
C ILE A 46 2.08 49.67 -18.89
N SER A 47 3.27 50.25 -18.73
CA SER A 47 4.30 49.85 -17.78
C SER A 47 3.75 49.91 -16.36
N SER A 48 3.57 48.75 -15.72
CA SER A 48 3.30 48.66 -14.29
C SER A 48 4.62 48.35 -13.57
N LYS A 49 5.10 49.35 -12.84
CA LYS A 49 6.22 49.22 -11.89
C LYS A 49 5.86 48.15 -10.86
N THR A 50 6.72 47.15 -10.74
CA THR A 50 6.67 46.10 -9.72
C THR A 50 6.73 46.70 -8.32
N ALA A 51 5.65 46.58 -7.56
CA ALA A 51 5.67 46.77 -6.12
C ALA A 51 6.32 45.54 -5.46
N ARG A 52 7.53 45.73 -4.92
CA ARG A 52 8.23 44.77 -4.05
C ARG A 52 7.36 44.50 -2.82
N SER A 53 6.79 43.29 -2.72
CA SER A 53 6.25 42.80 -1.46
C SER A 53 7.43 42.44 -0.54
N GLN A 54 7.52 43.10 0.60
CA GLN A 54 8.45 42.72 1.66
C GLN A 54 7.88 41.53 2.42
N SER A 55 8.66 40.46 2.55
CA SER A 55 8.33 39.30 3.37
C SER A 55 8.47 39.65 4.86
N ILE A 56 7.34 39.54 5.58
CA ILE A 56 7.32 39.64 7.04
C ILE A 56 8.11 38.46 7.61
N SER A 57 9.28 38.76 8.18
CA SER A 57 10.15 37.78 8.83
C SER A 57 9.71 37.59 10.28
N ILE A 58 9.04 36.48 10.59
CA ILE A 58 8.68 36.10 11.96
C ILE A 58 9.91 35.48 12.63
N LYS A 59 10.54 36.20 13.57
CA LYS A 59 11.63 35.69 14.40
C LYS A 59 11.05 34.89 15.57
N PHE A 60 11.34 33.59 15.62
CA PHE A 60 11.08 32.75 16.79
C PHE A 60 12.26 32.84 17.77
N HIS A 61 12.00 33.36 18.97
CA HIS A 61 12.96 33.29 20.07
C HIS A 61 12.90 31.90 20.72
N SER A 62 13.95 31.11 20.48
CA SER A 62 14.23 29.87 21.20
C SER A 62 14.70 30.22 22.62
N VAL A 63 13.95 29.76 23.62
CA VAL A 63 14.32 29.83 25.03
C VAL A 63 15.36 28.76 25.32
N ASN A 64 16.56 29.21 25.70
CA ASN A 64 17.65 28.35 26.16
C ASN A 64 17.26 27.64 27.47
N CYS A 65 17.08 26.33 27.40
CA CYS A 65 16.96 25.48 28.59
C CYS A 65 18.36 25.20 29.16
N THR A 66 18.57 25.68 30.39
CA THR A 66 19.79 25.50 31.17
C THR A 66 19.97 24.04 31.60
N LYS A 67 21.15 23.50 31.31
CA LYS A 67 21.60 22.18 31.74
C LYS A 67 21.87 22.20 33.25
N LYS A 68 21.32 21.25 34.00
CA LYS A 68 21.76 20.90 35.36
C LYS A 68 22.66 19.65 35.34
N PRO A 69 23.63 19.54 36.28
CA PRO A 69 24.67 18.53 36.23
C PRO A 69 24.27 17.19 36.84
N SER A 70 25.02 16.20 36.35
CA SER A 70 25.09 14.77 36.64
C SER A 70 24.97 14.35 38.12
N GLY A 71 24.07 13.41 38.38
CA GLY A 71 24.12 12.52 39.54
C GLY A 71 24.42 11.09 39.09
N ASN A 72 25.62 10.61 39.40
CA ASN A 72 26.07 9.24 39.16
C ASN A 72 25.26 8.24 40.01
N LYS A 73 24.46 7.39 39.35
CA LYS A 73 23.95 6.15 39.93
C LYS A 73 24.24 5.01 38.96
N THR A 74 25.36 4.32 39.20
CA THR A 74 25.73 3.04 38.58
C THR A 74 24.80 1.94 39.08
N ARG A 75 23.58 1.92 38.55
CA ARG A 75 22.70 0.76 38.64
C ARG A 75 23.17 -0.22 37.57
N ASN A 76 23.68 -1.38 37.99
CA ASN A 76 24.00 -2.53 37.14
C ASN A 76 22.75 -2.97 36.36
N GLN A 77 22.43 -2.26 35.28
CA GLN A 77 21.58 -2.75 34.21
C GLN A 77 22.40 -3.85 33.54
N LYS A 78 22.15 -5.10 33.92
CA LYS A 78 22.38 -6.23 33.01
C LYS A 78 21.70 -5.83 31.72
N SER A 79 22.49 -5.37 30.76
CA SER A 79 22.02 -5.07 29.42
C SER A 79 21.43 -6.39 28.94
N ARG A 80 20.10 -6.48 28.96
CA ARG A 80 19.40 -7.49 28.19
C ARG A 80 19.90 -7.24 26.78
N ILE A 81 20.87 -8.03 26.35
CA ILE A 81 21.27 -8.15 24.96
C ILE A 81 19.95 -8.49 24.26
N ARG A 82 19.28 -7.45 23.77
CA ARG A 82 18.10 -7.58 22.94
C ARG A 82 18.65 -8.33 21.74
N ASN A 83 18.33 -9.61 21.65
CA ASN A 83 18.61 -10.43 20.49
C ASN A 83 17.97 -9.72 19.28
N SER A 84 18.72 -8.84 18.64
CA SER A 84 18.31 -7.98 17.52
C SER A 84 17.94 -8.78 16.27
N ASN A 85 18.11 -10.11 16.32
CA ASN A 85 17.98 -11.02 15.19
C ASN A 85 16.67 -11.83 15.24
N ARG A 86 15.71 -11.47 16.10
CA ARG A 86 14.40 -12.12 16.17
C ARG A 86 13.40 -11.43 15.24
N PHE A 87 13.23 -12.01 14.05
CA PHE A 87 12.19 -11.65 13.07
C PHE A 87 10.78 -11.81 13.65
N GLY A 88 9.81 -11.05 13.15
CA GLY A 88 8.42 -11.07 13.64
C GLY A 88 7.80 -12.48 13.65
N CYS A 89 8.07 -13.27 12.61
CA CYS A 89 7.61 -14.66 12.53
C CYS A 89 8.17 -15.55 13.66
N ASP A 90 9.43 -15.36 14.07
CA ASP A 90 10.03 -16.13 15.17
C ASP A 90 9.29 -15.87 16.51
N GLN A 91 8.80 -14.65 16.71
CA GLN A 91 8.09 -14.25 17.93
C GLN A 91 6.67 -14.85 17.97
N GLN A 92 5.93 -14.73 16.86
CA GLN A 92 4.56 -15.24 16.75
C GLN A 92 4.48 -16.77 16.87
N LEU A 93 5.47 -17.48 16.33
CA LEU A 93 5.53 -18.94 16.44
C LEU A 93 5.87 -19.41 17.87
N GLN A 94 6.71 -18.67 18.61
CA GLN A 94 7.03 -19.01 20.00
C GLN A 94 5.86 -18.80 20.96
N ALA A 95 5.03 -17.77 20.74
CA ALA A 95 3.88 -17.49 21.60
C ALA A 95 2.84 -18.62 21.58
N LYS A 96 2.59 -19.24 20.41
CA LYS A 96 1.59 -20.30 20.25
C LYS A 96 2.01 -21.66 20.80
N THR A 97 3.29 -21.93 20.97
CA THR A 97 3.76 -23.23 21.48
C THR A 97 3.49 -23.39 22.99
N LYS A 98 3.27 -22.29 23.72
CA LYS A 98 3.06 -22.35 25.17
C LYS A 98 1.64 -22.67 25.62
N SER A 99 0.64 -22.62 24.73
CA SER A 99 -0.77 -22.65 25.17
C SER A 99 -1.48 -24.01 25.06
N ASN A 100 -0.93 -25.02 24.37
CA ASN A 100 -1.73 -26.20 24.01
C ASN A 100 -1.05 -27.53 24.40
N SER A 101 -1.30 -27.95 25.64
CA SER A 101 -1.16 -29.33 26.11
C SER A 101 -2.55 -29.95 26.24
N THR A 102 -3.24 -30.14 25.11
CA THR A 102 -4.52 -30.84 25.04
C THR A 102 -4.38 -32.03 24.11
N THR A 103 -4.78 -33.18 24.62
CA THR A 103 -4.53 -34.54 24.14
C THR A 103 -4.92 -34.77 22.67
N LEU A 104 -3.97 -35.37 21.94
CA LEU A 104 -4.00 -35.73 20.52
C LEU A 104 -4.87 -36.98 20.26
N THR A 105 -5.98 -36.81 19.54
CA THR A 105 -6.69 -37.89 18.83
C THR A 105 -7.14 -37.49 17.42
N GLU A 106 -6.58 -36.42 16.84
CA GLU A 106 -6.97 -35.90 15.52
C GLU A 106 -5.77 -35.92 14.55
N GLU A 107 -5.45 -37.10 14.02
CA GLU A 107 -4.46 -37.28 12.95
C GLU A 107 -4.91 -36.76 11.57
N SER A 108 -6.17 -36.35 11.40
CA SER A 108 -6.74 -36.26 10.03
C SER A 108 -6.82 -34.87 9.39
N LYS A 109 -6.60 -33.76 10.10
CA LYS A 109 -6.72 -32.41 9.50
C LYS A 109 -5.52 -31.52 9.80
N GLN A 110 -4.51 -31.60 8.94
CA GLN A 110 -3.44 -30.60 8.93
C GLN A 110 -4.03 -29.23 8.58
N THR A 111 -4.12 -28.33 9.57
CA THR A 111 -4.55 -26.94 9.29
C THR A 111 -3.45 -26.17 8.57
N PHE A 112 -3.83 -25.18 7.76
CA PHE A 112 -2.88 -24.29 7.07
C PHE A 112 -1.89 -23.63 8.03
N SER A 113 -2.33 -23.28 9.25
CA SER A 113 -1.46 -22.69 10.27
C SER A 113 -0.34 -23.64 10.74
N ILE A 114 -0.66 -24.93 10.89
CA ILE A 114 0.31 -25.98 11.26
C ILE A 114 1.28 -26.21 10.10
N PHE A 115 0.75 -26.30 8.87
CA PHE A 115 1.55 -26.39 7.65
C PHE A 115 2.56 -25.24 7.55
N ARG A 116 2.08 -23.99 7.62
CA ARG A 116 2.91 -22.78 7.51
C ARG A 116 4.01 -22.75 8.57
N ARG A 117 3.72 -23.15 9.82
CA ARG A 117 4.72 -23.25 10.90
C ARG A 117 5.81 -24.27 10.57
N ARG A 118 5.42 -25.49 10.16
CA ARG A 118 6.37 -26.55 9.79
C ARG A 118 7.22 -26.14 8.59
N PHE A 119 6.59 -25.50 7.60
CA PHE A 119 7.27 -24.98 6.42
C PHE A 119 8.32 -23.93 6.79
N TYR A 120 7.95 -22.95 7.64
CA TYR A 120 8.90 -21.97 8.14
C TYR A 120 10.07 -22.63 8.88
N GLN A 121 9.80 -23.58 9.78
CA GLN A 121 10.86 -24.29 10.50
C GLN A 121 11.84 -25.00 9.57
N LYS A 122 11.34 -25.64 8.50
CA LYS A 122 12.16 -26.32 7.50
C LYS A 122 13.01 -25.35 6.67
N TYR A 123 12.46 -24.20 6.28
CA TYR A 123 13.09 -23.28 5.33
C TYR A 123 13.62 -21.99 5.96
N ARG A 124 13.61 -21.86 7.30
CA ARG A 124 13.93 -20.63 8.04
C ARG A 124 15.27 -20.05 7.63
N ASP A 125 16.32 -20.88 7.63
CA ASP A 125 17.68 -20.41 7.38
C ASP A 125 17.87 -20.05 5.91
N ALA A 126 17.22 -20.79 4.99
CA ALA A 126 17.19 -20.46 3.57
C ALA A 126 16.52 -19.10 3.32
N ILE A 127 15.37 -18.83 3.96
CA ILE A 127 14.69 -17.52 3.85
C ILE A 127 15.58 -16.40 4.41
N LYS A 128 16.22 -16.61 5.57
CA LYS A 128 17.09 -15.58 6.18
C LYS A 128 18.37 -15.32 5.38
N ALA A 129 18.86 -16.32 4.66
CA ALA A 129 20.06 -16.20 3.83
C ALA A 129 19.75 -15.85 2.37
N SER A 130 18.48 -15.73 1.98
CA SER A 130 18.08 -15.72 0.56
C SER A 130 18.60 -14.52 -0.23
N LEU A 131 18.90 -13.41 0.46
CA LEU A 131 19.43 -12.18 -0.13
C LEU A 131 20.88 -11.91 0.29
N LYS A 132 21.54 -12.86 0.95
CA LYS A 132 22.89 -12.66 1.50
C LYS A 132 23.97 -12.50 0.41
N ASN A 133 23.73 -13.04 -0.79
CA ASN A 133 24.64 -12.92 -1.92
C ASN A 133 24.69 -11.49 -2.48
N ASN A 134 23.66 -10.69 -2.23
CA ASN A 134 23.63 -9.27 -2.53
C ASN A 134 24.11 -8.49 -1.31
N SER A 135 25.40 -8.13 -1.29
CA SER A 135 26.03 -7.41 -0.16
C SER A 135 25.32 -6.12 0.22
N ASP A 136 24.62 -5.51 -0.74
CA ASP A 136 23.91 -4.25 -0.54
C ASP A 136 22.50 -4.44 0.05
N ILE A 137 22.03 -5.67 0.27
CA ILE A 137 20.65 -5.94 0.69
C ILE A 137 20.63 -6.60 2.06
N LYS A 138 19.80 -6.05 2.96
CA LYS A 138 19.58 -6.61 4.30
C LYS A 138 18.11 -6.91 4.50
N ILE A 139 17.80 -8.16 4.84
CA ILE A 139 16.46 -8.54 5.31
C ILE A 139 16.23 -7.88 6.67
N THR A 140 15.17 -7.08 6.76
CA THR A 140 14.82 -6.32 7.97
C THR A 140 13.74 -7.03 8.78
N ASP A 141 12.76 -7.64 8.12
CA ASP A 141 11.73 -8.44 8.79
C ASP A 141 11.24 -9.61 7.93
N ILE A 142 10.67 -10.63 8.59
CA ILE A 142 9.95 -11.73 7.95
C ILE A 142 8.63 -11.88 8.69
N ARG A 143 7.53 -11.60 7.99
CA ARG A 143 6.18 -11.54 8.57
C ARG A 143 5.26 -12.54 7.90
N LEU A 144 4.21 -12.94 8.63
CA LEU A 144 3.22 -13.86 8.08
C LEU A 144 2.39 -13.17 6.99
N ALA A 145 2.20 -13.84 5.86
CA ALA A 145 1.23 -13.43 4.86
C ALA A 145 -0.20 -13.75 5.36
N HIS A 146 -1.06 -12.75 5.42
CA HIS A 146 -2.47 -12.92 5.81
C HIS A 146 -3.30 -13.30 4.59
N VAL A 147 -3.19 -14.56 4.20
CA VAL A 147 -3.89 -15.09 3.02
C VAL A 147 -5.36 -15.34 3.33
N ASN A 148 -6.26 -15.07 2.39
CA ASN A 148 -7.67 -15.40 2.52
C ASN A 148 -7.89 -16.91 2.75
N LYS A 149 -8.91 -17.26 3.54
CA LYS A 149 -9.23 -18.65 3.87
C LYS A 149 -9.50 -19.51 2.64
N SER A 150 -10.18 -18.99 1.61
CA SER A 150 -10.46 -19.74 0.38
C SER A 150 -9.17 -20.20 -0.31
N VAL A 151 -8.21 -19.29 -0.45
CA VAL A 151 -6.89 -19.55 -1.04
C VAL A 151 -6.11 -20.56 -0.20
N GLN A 152 -6.16 -20.45 1.14
CA GLN A 152 -5.55 -21.43 2.04
C GLN A 152 -6.16 -22.83 1.82
N ASP A 153 -7.48 -22.93 1.79
CA ASP A 153 -8.21 -24.19 1.64
C ASP A 153 -7.92 -24.84 0.29
N ASP A 154 -7.85 -24.06 -0.80
CA ASP A 154 -7.56 -24.58 -2.13
C ASP A 154 -6.13 -25.08 -2.29
N PHE A 155 -5.16 -24.39 -1.69
CA PHE A 155 -3.79 -24.89 -1.60
C PHE A 155 -3.72 -26.19 -0.80
N MET A 156 -4.37 -26.25 0.38
CA MET A 156 -4.35 -27.45 1.22
C MET A 156 -5.05 -28.65 0.56
N LYS A 157 -6.15 -28.42 -0.18
CA LYS A 157 -6.79 -29.44 -1.03
C LYS A 157 -5.83 -29.95 -2.11
N THR A 158 -5.11 -29.05 -2.77
CA THR A 158 -4.13 -29.41 -3.81
C THR A 158 -2.98 -30.21 -3.22
N LEU A 159 -2.46 -29.80 -2.06
CA LEU A 159 -1.43 -30.53 -1.32
C LEU A 159 -1.88 -31.94 -0.93
N ALA A 160 -3.12 -32.09 -0.45
CA ALA A 160 -3.67 -33.40 -0.09
C ALA A 160 -3.82 -34.32 -1.31
N LYS A 161 -4.26 -33.77 -2.45
CA LYS A 161 -4.36 -34.51 -3.72
C LYS A 161 -3.00 -34.94 -4.28
N GLN A 162 -1.95 -34.17 -3.99
CA GLN A 162 -0.59 -34.42 -4.47
C GLN A 162 0.34 -34.84 -3.32
N SER A 163 -0.10 -35.81 -2.51
CA SER A 163 0.61 -36.25 -1.29
C SER A 163 2.05 -36.73 -1.54
N SER A 164 2.36 -37.21 -2.75
CA SER A 164 3.71 -37.60 -3.16
C SER A 164 4.65 -36.41 -3.43
N HIS A 165 4.12 -35.20 -3.57
CA HIS A 165 4.89 -34.02 -3.90
C HIS A 165 5.15 -33.18 -2.65
N HIS A 166 6.41 -32.85 -2.42
CA HIS A 166 6.79 -31.97 -1.33
C HIS A 166 6.75 -30.50 -1.74
N PRO A 167 6.08 -29.63 -0.96
CA PRO A 167 6.12 -28.19 -1.21
C PRO A 167 7.55 -27.62 -1.17
N GLN A 168 7.87 -26.83 -2.19
CA GLN A 168 9.16 -26.19 -2.38
C GLN A 168 9.08 -24.71 -2.01
N LEU A 169 10.16 -24.19 -1.42
CA LEU A 169 10.33 -22.75 -1.21
C LEU A 169 10.61 -22.08 -2.55
N VAL A 170 9.76 -21.11 -2.88
CA VAL A 170 9.97 -20.21 -4.03
C VAL A 170 9.68 -18.78 -3.61
N TYR A 171 10.15 -17.85 -4.41
CA TYR A 171 10.01 -16.41 -4.23
C TYR A 171 9.22 -15.82 -5.38
N HIS A 172 8.42 -14.80 -5.08
CA HIS A 172 7.71 -14.02 -6.07
C HIS A 172 7.91 -12.54 -5.75
N GLY A 173 8.45 -11.80 -6.72
CA GLY A 173 8.49 -10.35 -6.69
C GLY A 173 7.31 -9.81 -7.48
N THR A 174 6.74 -8.73 -6.98
CA THR A 174 5.60 -8.06 -7.61
C THR A 174 5.58 -6.61 -7.16
N LYS A 175 4.83 -5.80 -7.90
CA LYS A 175 4.50 -4.42 -7.53
C LYS A 175 3.65 -4.36 -6.26
N SER A 176 3.77 -3.24 -5.54
CA SER A 176 3.07 -2.99 -4.28
C SER A 176 1.55 -3.14 -4.36
N ASN A 177 0.95 -2.60 -5.41
CA ASN A 177 -0.49 -2.63 -5.65
C ASN A 177 -1.06 -4.04 -5.90
N ASN A 178 -0.21 -5.03 -6.23
CA ASN A 178 -0.64 -6.40 -6.48
C ASN A 178 -0.63 -7.27 -5.22
N ILE A 179 0.10 -6.86 -4.16
CA ILE A 179 0.29 -7.72 -2.97
C ILE A 179 -1.06 -8.01 -2.31
N GLU A 180 -1.88 -6.98 -2.09
CA GLU A 180 -3.19 -7.18 -1.45
C GLU A 180 -4.09 -8.10 -2.28
N GLY A 181 -4.13 -7.90 -3.60
CA GLY A 181 -4.87 -8.78 -4.51
C GLY A 181 -4.40 -10.23 -4.43
N ILE A 182 -3.08 -10.48 -4.34
CA ILE A 182 -2.52 -11.82 -4.17
C ILE A 182 -2.88 -12.43 -2.81
N LEU A 183 -2.87 -11.64 -1.74
CA LEU A 183 -3.26 -12.11 -0.40
C LEU A 183 -4.77 -12.41 -0.31
N GLN A 184 -5.59 -11.61 -0.99
CA GLN A 184 -7.04 -11.70 -0.98
C GLN A 184 -7.57 -12.81 -1.91
N TYR A 185 -7.11 -12.84 -3.16
CA TYR A 185 -7.64 -13.72 -4.21
C TYR A 185 -6.74 -14.91 -4.51
N GLY A 186 -5.48 -14.89 -4.04
CA GLY A 186 -4.45 -15.83 -4.47
C GLY A 186 -3.75 -15.31 -5.72
N PHE A 187 -2.85 -16.13 -6.26
CA PHE A 187 -2.23 -15.80 -7.55
C PHE A 187 -3.27 -15.91 -8.67
N LEU A 188 -3.12 -15.08 -9.70
CA LEU A 188 -4.00 -15.07 -10.87
C LEU A 188 -3.19 -15.41 -12.12
N ILE A 189 -3.82 -16.07 -13.07
CA ILE A 189 -3.25 -16.36 -14.38
C ILE A 189 -3.94 -15.44 -15.39
N PRO A 190 -3.19 -14.72 -16.25
CA PRO A 190 -3.80 -13.81 -17.22
C PRO A 190 -4.84 -14.49 -18.11
N GLU A 191 -5.92 -13.77 -18.38
CA GLU A 191 -7.02 -14.17 -19.27
C GLU A 191 -7.75 -15.46 -18.84
N VAL A 192 -7.51 -15.94 -17.62
CA VAL A 192 -8.13 -17.13 -17.06
C VAL A 192 -8.93 -16.74 -15.80
N PRO A 193 -10.23 -17.06 -15.72
CA PRO A 193 -11.00 -16.83 -14.51
C PRO A 193 -10.46 -17.70 -13.36
N HIS A 194 -10.46 -17.17 -12.14
CA HIS A 194 -10.00 -17.94 -10.99
C HIS A 194 -10.92 -19.15 -10.74
N PRO A 195 -10.40 -20.37 -10.57
CA PRO A 195 -11.21 -21.59 -10.58
C PRO A 195 -12.18 -21.72 -9.40
N THR A 196 -11.89 -21.06 -8.29
CA THR A 196 -12.62 -21.23 -7.01
C THR A 196 -13.05 -19.91 -6.36
N ASN A 197 -12.73 -18.77 -6.98
CA ASN A 197 -13.01 -17.45 -6.41
C ASN A 197 -13.63 -16.58 -7.49
N ALA A 198 -14.96 -16.53 -7.53
CA ALA A 198 -15.69 -15.81 -8.57
C ALA A 198 -15.49 -14.28 -8.51
N ASP A 199 -15.11 -13.75 -7.35
CA ASP A 199 -14.87 -12.32 -7.14
C ASP A 199 -13.48 -11.88 -7.60
N ALA A 200 -12.60 -12.84 -7.94
CA ALA A 200 -11.26 -12.52 -8.40
C ALA A 200 -11.29 -11.90 -9.81
N PRO A 201 -10.59 -10.77 -10.04
CA PRO A 201 -10.61 -10.13 -11.34
C PRO A 201 -9.86 -10.97 -12.38
N ILE A 202 -10.29 -10.88 -13.64
CA ILE A 202 -9.52 -11.39 -14.77
C ILE A 202 -8.47 -10.35 -15.13
N ILE A 203 -7.19 -10.70 -14.99
CA ILE A 203 -6.09 -9.80 -15.32
C ILE A 203 -5.67 -9.98 -16.78
N GLN A 204 -5.26 -8.89 -17.42
CA GLN A 204 -4.73 -8.90 -18.79
C GLN A 204 -3.25 -9.31 -18.80
N MET A 205 -2.82 -9.91 -19.91
CA MET A 205 -1.42 -10.22 -20.14
C MET A 205 -0.67 -8.94 -20.50
N ILE A 206 0.07 -8.37 -19.54
CA ILE A 206 0.85 -7.13 -19.75
C ILE A 206 2.18 -7.43 -20.44
N ASN A 207 2.82 -8.53 -20.04
CA ASN A 207 4.11 -8.96 -20.57
C ASN A 207 3.94 -10.29 -21.29
N GLY A 208 4.74 -10.54 -22.33
CA GLY A 208 4.75 -11.83 -23.02
C GLY A 208 5.08 -13.00 -22.09
N ALA A 209 4.59 -14.19 -22.43
CA ALA A 209 4.74 -15.40 -21.64
C ALA A 209 5.88 -16.28 -22.19
N VAL A 210 7.13 -15.88 -21.96
CA VAL A 210 8.34 -16.52 -22.54
C VAL A 210 8.40 -18.04 -22.30
N HIS A 211 7.90 -18.50 -21.14
CA HIS A 211 7.87 -19.91 -20.75
C HIS A 211 6.44 -20.46 -20.63
N GLY A 212 5.51 -19.84 -21.36
CA GLY A 212 4.08 -20.16 -21.35
C GLY A 212 3.30 -19.44 -20.24
N THR A 213 1.98 -19.46 -20.37
CA THR A 213 1.06 -18.77 -19.45
C THR A 213 0.99 -19.51 -18.11
N GLY A 214 1.11 -18.78 -17.00
CA GLY A 214 1.08 -19.31 -15.64
C GLY A 214 1.59 -18.32 -14.60
N VAL A 215 1.71 -18.78 -13.36
CA VAL A 215 2.29 -18.00 -12.25
C VAL A 215 3.80 -18.18 -12.27
N TYR A 216 4.53 -17.10 -12.51
CA TYR A 216 5.99 -17.08 -12.51
C TYR A 216 6.52 -16.88 -11.09
N CYS A 217 7.45 -17.72 -10.68
CA CYS A 217 8.17 -17.59 -9.42
C CYS A 217 9.62 -18.05 -9.61
N SER A 218 10.46 -17.83 -8.59
CA SER A 218 11.86 -18.21 -8.63
C SER A 218 12.28 -19.05 -7.43
N TYR A 219 13.21 -19.97 -7.63
CA TYR A 219 13.90 -20.65 -6.53
C TYR A 219 14.87 -19.74 -5.75
N THR A 220 15.22 -18.59 -6.31
CA THR A 220 16.17 -17.64 -5.72
C THR A 220 15.50 -16.29 -5.51
N ALA A 221 15.61 -15.73 -4.30
CA ALA A 221 15.06 -14.42 -3.99
C ALA A 221 15.67 -13.31 -4.86
N ASP A 222 16.97 -13.40 -5.16
CA ASP A 222 17.70 -12.44 -5.99
C ASP A 222 17.05 -12.24 -7.36
N TYR A 223 16.61 -13.32 -8.01
CA TYR A 223 15.93 -13.23 -9.30
C TYR A 223 14.54 -12.60 -9.18
N SER A 224 13.84 -12.85 -8.07
CA SER A 224 12.53 -12.25 -7.82
C SER A 224 12.60 -10.75 -7.54
N LEU A 225 13.72 -10.23 -7.04
CA LEU A 225 13.88 -8.79 -6.75
C LEU A 225 13.62 -7.89 -7.95
N TYR A 226 13.97 -8.34 -9.17
CA TYR A 226 13.76 -7.60 -10.41
C TYR A 226 12.29 -7.32 -10.74
N TYR A 227 11.35 -7.92 -10.00
CA TYR A 227 9.91 -7.73 -10.18
C TYR A 227 9.27 -6.94 -9.03
N SER A 228 10.07 -6.49 -8.06
CA SER A 228 9.65 -5.71 -6.88
C SER A 228 10.04 -4.23 -7.01
N ASP A 229 9.87 -3.65 -8.19
CA ASP A 229 10.43 -2.33 -8.57
C ASP A 229 10.06 -1.17 -7.63
N ASP A 230 8.85 -1.17 -7.07
CA ASP A 230 8.31 -0.08 -6.26
C ASP A 230 8.25 -0.41 -4.76
N ILE A 231 8.81 -1.56 -4.35
CA ILE A 231 8.63 -2.06 -3.00
C ILE A 231 9.77 -2.92 -2.48
N ASN A 232 10.10 -2.72 -1.21
CA ASN A 232 11.11 -3.54 -0.56
C ASN A 232 10.53 -4.77 0.16
N THR A 233 9.65 -5.50 -0.53
CA THR A 233 9.01 -6.70 0.01
C THR A 233 8.92 -7.79 -1.07
N LEU A 234 9.38 -8.99 -0.72
CA LEU A 234 9.20 -10.21 -1.52
C LEU A 234 8.17 -11.12 -0.88
N LEU A 235 7.47 -11.90 -1.70
CA LEU A 235 6.65 -13.01 -1.22
C LEU A 235 7.52 -14.28 -1.17
N ALA A 236 7.62 -14.89 0.01
CA ALA A 236 8.13 -16.25 0.15
C ALA A 236 6.95 -17.23 0.19
N CYS A 237 6.90 -18.10 -0.81
CA CYS A 237 5.76 -18.95 -1.10
C CYS A 237 6.10 -20.43 -0.94
N ALA A 238 5.07 -21.24 -0.73
CA ALA A 238 5.15 -22.69 -0.93
C ALA A 238 4.55 -23.02 -2.29
N ALA A 239 5.31 -23.73 -3.13
CA ALA A 239 4.86 -24.21 -4.44
C ALA A 239 4.84 -25.74 -4.50
N ILE A 240 3.85 -26.30 -5.21
CA ILE A 240 3.70 -27.73 -5.49
C ILE A 240 3.85 -27.92 -7.00
N PRO A 241 5.11 -27.92 -7.51
CA PRO A 241 5.34 -28.07 -8.93
C PRO A 241 4.89 -29.44 -9.42
N HIS A 242 4.32 -29.50 -10.63
CA HIS A 242 4.02 -30.77 -11.27
C HIS A 242 5.32 -31.49 -11.64
N GLN A 243 5.48 -32.75 -11.22
CA GLN A 243 6.60 -33.59 -11.61
C GLN A 243 6.16 -34.59 -12.67
N HIS A 244 7.00 -34.77 -13.68
CA HIS A 244 6.87 -35.87 -14.63
C HIS A 244 7.17 -37.20 -13.94
N THR A 245 6.80 -38.31 -14.60
CA THR A 245 7.09 -39.68 -14.12
C THR A 245 8.58 -39.96 -13.89
N ASN A 246 9.47 -39.20 -14.53
CA ASN A 246 10.91 -39.25 -14.34
C ASN A 246 11.44 -38.32 -13.21
N GLY A 247 10.55 -37.71 -12.42
CA GLY A 247 10.89 -36.79 -11.33
C GLY A 247 11.30 -35.38 -11.78
N ARG A 248 11.34 -35.09 -13.09
CA ARG A 248 11.65 -33.73 -13.57
C ARG A 248 10.47 -32.79 -13.35
N ILE A 249 10.76 -31.57 -12.93
CA ILE A 249 9.76 -30.52 -12.75
C ILE A 249 9.35 -29.96 -14.11
N HIS A 250 8.04 -29.99 -14.39
CA HIS A 250 7.48 -29.39 -15.59
C HIS A 250 7.62 -27.86 -15.56
N ARG A 251 7.94 -27.24 -16.70
CA ARG A 251 8.11 -25.77 -16.88
C ARG A 251 9.09 -25.10 -15.91
N ARG A 252 10.20 -25.79 -15.62
CA ARG A 252 11.36 -25.20 -14.94
C ARG A 252 12.40 -24.73 -15.96
N HIS A 253 12.80 -23.47 -15.85
CA HIS A 253 13.81 -22.84 -16.70
C HIS A 253 14.88 -22.16 -15.83
N GLY A 254 15.94 -22.90 -15.53
CA GLY A 254 16.97 -22.46 -14.57
C GLY A 254 16.38 -22.24 -13.17
N ASN A 255 16.39 -20.98 -12.72
CA ASN A 255 15.80 -20.55 -11.44
C ASN A 255 14.31 -20.21 -11.55
N ILE A 256 13.75 -20.16 -12.75
CA ILE A 256 12.34 -19.81 -12.98
C ILE A 256 11.49 -21.07 -12.90
N LEU A 257 10.36 -20.96 -12.21
CA LEU A 257 9.29 -21.95 -12.16
C LEU A 257 7.98 -21.31 -12.62
N VAL A 258 7.31 -21.94 -13.58
CA VAL A 258 5.99 -21.51 -14.06
C VAL A 258 4.93 -22.53 -13.67
N LEU A 259 3.99 -22.12 -12.83
CA LEU A 259 2.88 -22.97 -12.38
C LEU A 259 1.64 -22.71 -13.23
N SER A 260 1.06 -23.78 -13.76
CA SER A 260 -0.13 -23.69 -14.63
C SER A 260 -1.44 -23.58 -13.87
N ASN A 261 -1.45 -23.81 -12.55
CA ASN A 261 -2.63 -23.70 -11.72
C ASN A 261 -2.31 -22.87 -10.47
N VAL A 262 -3.17 -21.90 -10.18
CA VAL A 262 -3.07 -20.96 -9.07
C VAL A 262 -3.08 -21.65 -7.70
N SER A 263 -3.77 -22.78 -7.56
CA SER A 263 -3.83 -23.55 -6.31
C SER A 263 -2.53 -24.30 -5.98
N GLN A 264 -1.55 -24.32 -6.90
CA GLN A 264 -0.24 -24.94 -6.68
C GLN A 264 0.70 -24.05 -5.88
N ILE A 265 0.35 -22.79 -5.62
CA ILE A 265 1.21 -21.85 -4.90
C ILE A 265 0.42 -21.05 -3.89
N VAL A 266 1.03 -20.80 -2.74
CA VAL A 266 0.45 -19.94 -1.71
C VAL A 266 1.55 -19.07 -1.08
N PRO A 267 1.31 -17.77 -0.90
CA PRO A 267 2.22 -16.93 -0.15
C PRO A 267 2.15 -17.28 1.33
N LEU A 268 3.31 -17.49 1.96
CA LEU A 268 3.37 -17.83 3.38
C LEU A 268 3.94 -16.69 4.21
N PHE A 269 4.91 -15.96 3.65
CA PHE A 269 5.62 -14.89 4.33
C PHE A 269 5.85 -13.70 3.41
N LEU A 270 5.92 -12.52 4.03
CA LEU A 270 6.37 -11.27 3.45
C LEU A 270 7.80 -11.04 3.99
N VAL A 271 8.76 -10.99 3.08
CA VAL A 271 10.18 -10.79 3.38
C VAL A 271 10.53 -9.35 3.06
N ASP A 272 10.65 -8.52 4.10
CA ASP A 272 11.01 -7.13 3.95
C ASP A 272 12.53 -6.95 3.97
N PHE A 273 13.02 -6.05 3.14
CA PHE A 273 14.45 -5.79 3.03
C PHE A 273 14.75 -4.29 2.86
N GLU A 274 16.02 -3.92 2.96
CA GLU A 274 16.50 -2.56 2.75
C GLU A 274 17.82 -2.62 1.96
N PHE A 275 17.98 -1.67 1.04
CA PHE A 275 19.26 -1.45 0.36
C PHE A 275 20.15 -0.58 1.23
N GLN A 276 21.36 -1.05 1.55
CA GLN A 276 22.32 -0.36 2.43
C GLN A 276 23.03 0.81 1.74
N ASN A 277 23.30 0.70 0.44
CA ASN A 277 24.22 1.58 -0.29
C ASN A 277 23.55 2.42 -1.39
N ARG A 278 22.22 2.43 -1.49
CA ARG A 278 21.51 3.14 -2.57
C ARG A 278 20.67 4.29 -2.04
N SER A 279 20.72 5.41 -2.75
CA SER A 279 19.77 6.52 -2.67
C SER A 279 18.37 6.16 -3.19
N GLN A 280 18.13 4.89 -3.55
CA GLN A 280 16.81 4.36 -3.83
C GLN A 280 15.96 4.42 -2.55
N MET A 281 14.78 5.00 -2.68
CA MET A 281 13.85 5.14 -1.55
C MET A 281 13.42 3.75 -1.06
N ASN A 282 13.81 3.40 0.16
CA ASN A 282 13.43 2.15 0.79
C ASN A 282 11.98 2.23 1.32
N TYR A 283 11.01 1.72 0.55
CA TYR A 283 9.61 1.63 0.99
C TYR A 283 9.22 0.17 1.25
N PRO A 284 9.34 -0.33 2.48
CA PRO A 284 8.73 -1.62 2.84
C PRO A 284 7.21 -1.47 2.78
N TYR A 285 6.52 -2.50 2.27
CA TYR A 285 5.08 -2.47 1.97
C TYR A 285 4.21 -1.88 3.10
N PHE A 286 4.52 -2.24 4.35
CA PHE A 286 3.68 -1.88 5.49
C PHE A 286 3.85 -0.43 5.96
N LYS A 287 4.93 0.24 5.54
CA LYS A 287 5.07 1.68 5.81
C LYS A 287 4.25 2.51 4.83
N GLN A 288 3.93 1.99 3.64
CA GLN A 288 3.17 2.72 2.64
C GLN A 288 1.73 2.99 3.10
N HIS A 289 1.02 1.98 3.61
CA HIS A 289 -0.32 2.17 4.15
C HIS A 289 -0.39 3.13 5.35
N GLN A 290 0.66 3.18 6.18
CA GLN A 290 0.71 4.12 7.31
C GLN A 290 0.99 5.56 6.86
N LEU A 291 1.78 5.73 5.80
CA LEU A 291 2.11 7.04 5.24
C LEU A 291 0.97 7.59 4.38
N ASP A 292 0.31 6.74 3.58
CA ASP A 292 -0.80 7.14 2.73
C ASP A 292 -2.01 7.59 3.57
N GLU A 293 -2.33 6.96 4.70
CA GLU A 293 -3.39 7.49 5.57
C GLU A 293 -3.06 8.89 6.13
N HIS A 294 -1.78 9.15 6.42
CA HIS A 294 -1.37 10.44 6.97
C HIS A 294 -1.22 11.51 5.86
N ASP A 295 -0.82 11.13 4.65
CA ASP A 295 -0.67 12.04 3.51
C ASP A 295 -2.01 12.30 2.80
N GLU A 296 -2.91 11.31 2.69
CA GLU A 296 -4.32 11.50 2.31
C GLU A 296 -5.01 12.46 3.27
N ARG A 297 -4.85 12.28 4.59
CA ARG A 297 -5.39 13.23 5.58
C ARG A 297 -4.83 14.64 5.35
N LYS A 298 -3.53 14.79 5.11
CA LYS A 298 -2.93 16.10 4.81
C LYS A 298 -3.46 16.68 3.50
N ARG A 299 -3.55 15.90 2.42
CA ARG A 299 -4.07 16.34 1.11
C ARG A 299 -5.54 16.75 1.19
N ARG A 300 -6.38 15.97 1.89
CA ARG A 300 -7.79 16.33 2.17
C ARG A 300 -7.87 17.63 2.96
N THR A 301 -7.03 17.82 3.98
CA THR A 301 -7.00 19.05 4.78
C THR A 301 -6.55 20.26 3.94
N VAL A 302 -5.56 20.09 3.06
CA VAL A 302 -5.06 21.15 2.17
C VAL A 302 -6.08 21.51 1.09
N CYS A 303 -6.78 20.52 0.52
CA CYS A 303 -7.84 20.73 -0.46
C CYS A 303 -9.01 21.51 0.16
N LEU A 304 -9.49 21.06 1.33
CA LEU A 304 -10.55 21.75 2.09
C LEU A 304 -10.17 23.20 2.41
N ARG A 305 -8.92 23.46 2.81
CA ARG A 305 -8.46 24.83 3.12
C ARG A 305 -8.47 25.75 1.90
N LYS A 306 -8.04 25.26 0.73
CA LYS A 306 -8.09 26.03 -0.52
C LYS A 306 -9.53 26.30 -0.96
N TYR A 307 -10.42 25.32 -0.82
CA TYR A 307 -11.83 25.47 -1.14
C TYR A 307 -12.52 26.48 -0.21
N PHE A 308 -12.29 26.37 1.09
CA PHE A 308 -12.81 27.32 2.08
C PHE A 308 -12.31 28.73 1.83
N GLN A 309 -11.02 28.90 1.48
CA GLN A 309 -10.48 30.21 1.11
C GLN A 309 -11.15 30.79 -0.14
N LYS A 310 -11.45 29.98 -1.16
CA LYS A 310 -12.18 30.42 -2.36
C LYS A 310 -13.60 30.87 -2.00
N ILE A 311 -14.32 30.12 -1.15
CA ILE A 311 -15.66 30.49 -0.67
C ILE A 311 -15.62 31.81 0.10
N LEU A 312 -14.70 31.94 1.06
CA LEU A 312 -14.55 33.16 1.85
C LEU A 312 -14.25 34.38 0.99
N ASN A 313 -13.37 34.24 -0.01
CA ASN A 313 -13.08 35.32 -0.95
C ASN A 313 -14.32 35.70 -1.76
N TYR A 314 -15.09 34.73 -2.24
CA TYR A 314 -16.32 34.98 -2.97
C TYR A 314 -17.37 35.72 -2.12
N LEU A 315 -17.59 35.28 -0.88
CA LEU A 315 -18.51 35.95 0.05
C LEU A 315 -18.07 37.38 0.37
N ASN A 316 -16.77 37.60 0.54
CA ASN A 316 -16.21 38.93 0.76
C ASN A 316 -16.40 39.85 -0.45
N ASP A 317 -16.21 39.33 -1.67
CA ASP A 317 -16.44 40.08 -2.91
C ASP A 317 -17.92 40.44 -3.08
N GLN A 318 -18.83 39.50 -2.78
CA GLN A 318 -20.28 39.75 -2.77
C GLN A 318 -20.65 40.85 -1.77
N SER A 319 -20.18 40.76 -0.53
CA SER A 319 -20.42 41.77 0.51
C SER A 319 -19.94 43.16 0.07
N ARG A 320 -18.72 43.27 -0.47
CA ARG A 320 -18.18 44.53 -1.01
C ARG A 320 -18.99 45.08 -2.18
N SER A 321 -19.52 44.19 -3.03
CA SER A 321 -20.36 44.61 -4.14
C SER A 321 -21.68 45.22 -3.64
N GLN A 322 -22.31 44.61 -2.64
CA GLN A 322 -23.56 45.09 -2.03
C GLN A 322 -23.37 46.42 -1.29
N SER A 323 -22.26 46.61 -0.55
CA SER A 323 -21.96 47.90 0.10
C SER A 323 -21.78 49.05 -0.90
N ARG A 324 -21.27 48.77 -2.11
CA ARG A 324 -21.15 49.78 -3.17
C ARG A 324 -22.49 50.14 -3.81
N TYR A 325 -23.47 49.23 -3.81
CA TYR A 325 -24.81 49.54 -4.27
C TYR A 325 -25.57 50.41 -3.27
N GLN A 326 -25.37 50.23 -1.97
CA GLN A 326 -26.01 51.07 -0.95
C GLN A 326 -25.52 52.52 -0.97
N LEU A 327 -24.23 52.77 -1.26
CA LEU A 327 -23.70 54.13 -1.37
C LEU A 327 -24.25 54.92 -2.58
N ARG A 328 -24.73 54.25 -3.64
CA ARG A 328 -25.29 54.95 -4.82
C ARG A 328 -26.77 55.32 -4.69
N ILE A 329 -27.47 54.75 -3.70
CA ILE A 329 -28.90 55.04 -3.49
C ILE A 329 -29.08 56.32 -2.65
N VAL A 330 -28.05 56.75 -1.91
CA VAL A 330 -28.11 57.96 -1.07
C VAL A 330 -27.97 59.25 -1.89
N ASP A 331 -27.34 59.21 -3.06
CA ASP A 331 -27.10 60.39 -3.90
C ASP A 331 -28.25 60.72 -4.89
N PHE A 332 -29.42 60.07 -4.79
CA PHE A 332 -30.57 60.29 -5.68
C PHE A 332 -31.78 60.97 -5.02
N HIS A 333 -31.60 61.51 -3.81
CA HIS A 333 -32.60 62.32 -3.12
C HIS A 333 -32.01 63.67 -2.70
N GLU A 334 -31.61 64.49 -3.67
CA GLU A 334 -31.56 65.95 -3.56
C GLU A 334 -32.09 66.60 -4.84
#